data_AF-A0A7W4XZM6-F1
#
_entry.id   AF-A0A7W4XZM6-F1
#
_cell.length_a   1.000
_cell.length_b   1.000
_cell.length_c   1.000
_cell.angle_alpha   90.00
_cell.angle_beta   90.00
_cell.angle_gamma   90.00
#
_symmetry.space_group_name_H-M   'P 1'
#
loop_
_entity.id
_entity.type
_entity.pdbx_description
1 polymer ?
#
loop_
_entity_poly.entity_id
_entity_poly.type
_entity_poly.pdbx_seq_one_letter_code
_entity_poly.pdbx_strand_id
1 'polypeptide(L)'
;MGGEQGPLGSVTACEKRTSGGTGSFATFRAGAIYQSPGTGAWDVSGSFLGLWRSKGSETGFLGYPRSGEVWTNGGVVQQDYQGGDLYWSYRTAGSGPHSVSGAFRRLYADQGGVYGRLGLPLTQEISGVNCGVHQNHEHGVTYWTAATGAHSVTGSFLGLYRDNGWERGRLGYPLTQELAIRDGGVHQNYQGGVMYWTAGTGAHVLTGAVLDAYASVGYENGPLGYPTSGEYPVAGGTRTDFQHGRIGWTREEGTFVVLPPPA
;
A
#
# COMPACT_ATOMS: atom_id res chain seq x y z
N MET A 1 13.81 29.59 15.67
CA MET A 1 14.84 28.84 14.90
C MET A 1 16.26 29.43 14.98
N GLY A 2 16.61 30.30 15.94
CA GLY A 2 18.01 30.77 16.08
C GLY A 2 18.50 31.83 15.08
N GLY A 3 17.62 32.42 14.25
CA GLY A 3 17.98 33.50 13.33
C GLY A 3 18.93 33.04 12.22
N GLU A 4 19.85 33.89 11.78
CA GLU A 4 20.82 33.59 10.70
C GLU A 4 21.83 32.50 11.05
N GLN A 5 22.00 32.20 12.35
CA GLN A 5 22.82 31.08 12.85
C GLN A 5 22.01 29.77 12.95
N GLY A 6 20.73 29.82 12.60
CA GLY A 6 19.83 28.68 12.58
C GLY A 6 20.05 27.75 11.37
N PRO A 7 19.38 26.59 11.35
CA PRO A 7 19.55 25.56 10.32
C PRO A 7 19.21 26.03 8.90
N LEU A 8 18.39 27.08 8.75
CA LEU A 8 18.07 27.67 7.44
C LEU A 8 19.13 28.67 6.93
N GLY A 9 20.00 29.20 7.80
CA GLY A 9 20.96 30.24 7.48
C GLY A 9 20.34 31.62 7.26
N SER A 10 21.08 32.51 6.58
CA SER A 10 20.63 33.88 6.30
C SER A 10 19.47 33.95 5.30
N VAL A 11 18.67 35.02 5.42
CA VAL A 11 17.58 35.33 4.50
C VAL A 11 18.15 35.65 3.11
N THR A 12 17.63 34.99 2.08
CA THR A 12 18.01 35.24 0.68
C THR A 12 16.96 36.03 -0.08
N ALA A 13 15.70 36.01 0.37
CA ALA A 13 14.66 36.92 -0.11
C ALA A 13 13.66 37.24 1.01
N CYS A 14 13.29 38.52 1.10
CA CYS A 14 12.24 39.00 1.99
C CYS A 14 10.89 38.34 1.68
N GLU A 15 9.97 38.45 2.64
CA GLU A 15 8.62 37.87 2.57
C GLU A 15 7.88 38.27 1.28
N LYS A 16 7.34 37.27 0.60
CA LYS A 16 6.52 37.40 -0.62
C LYS A 16 5.21 36.66 -0.42
N ARG A 17 4.15 37.10 -1.11
CA ARG A 17 2.89 36.37 -1.18
C ARG A 17 3.09 35.06 -1.95
N THR A 18 2.45 34.00 -1.50
CA THR A 18 2.40 32.73 -2.22
C THR A 18 1.53 32.84 -3.47
N SER A 19 1.76 31.95 -4.44
CA SER A 19 1.05 31.97 -5.72
C SER A 19 -0.45 31.68 -5.59
N GLY A 20 -0.82 30.86 -4.60
CA GLY A 20 -2.22 30.59 -4.23
C GLY A 20 -2.92 31.73 -3.47
N GLY A 21 -2.23 32.84 -3.20
CA GLY A 21 -2.83 34.07 -2.69
C GLY A 21 -3.28 34.06 -1.22
N THR A 22 -3.19 32.94 -0.51
CA THR A 22 -3.66 32.80 0.89
C THR A 22 -2.55 32.94 1.93
N GLY A 23 -1.28 32.83 1.55
CA GLY A 23 -0.14 32.82 2.48
C GLY A 23 1.02 33.69 2.04
N SER A 24 2.12 33.57 2.76
CA SER A 24 3.39 34.22 2.46
C SER A 24 4.56 33.28 2.71
N PHE A 25 5.72 33.62 2.15
CA PHE A 25 6.94 32.86 2.39
C PHE A 25 8.17 33.77 2.33
N ALA A 26 9.19 33.39 3.08
CA ALA A 26 10.54 33.96 2.97
C ALA A 26 11.52 32.84 2.61
N THR A 27 12.52 33.15 1.78
CA THR A 27 13.55 32.17 1.41
C THR A 27 14.83 32.45 2.18
N PHE A 28 15.51 31.37 2.53
CA PHE A 28 16.76 31.33 3.26
C PHE A 28 17.78 30.53 2.45
N ARG A 29 19.04 30.56 2.87
CA ARG A 29 20.11 29.85 2.16
C ARG A 29 19.85 28.34 2.03
N ALA A 30 19.31 27.71 3.07
CA ALA A 30 19.12 26.25 3.13
C ALA A 30 17.65 25.80 3.10
N GLY A 31 16.70 26.72 2.92
CA GLY A 31 15.28 26.37 2.85
C GLY A 31 14.38 27.58 2.73
N ALA A 32 13.11 27.41 3.10
CA ALA A 32 12.12 28.48 3.11
C ALA A 32 11.17 28.30 4.29
N ILE A 33 10.66 29.42 4.81
CA ILE A 33 9.56 29.41 5.79
C ILE A 33 8.30 29.84 5.06
N TYR A 34 7.27 29.01 5.12
CA TYR A 34 5.96 29.29 4.57
C TYR A 34 4.96 29.50 5.68
N GLN A 35 4.15 30.55 5.55
CA GLN A 35 3.08 30.90 6.47
C GLN A 35 1.74 30.82 5.75
N SER A 36 0.75 30.21 6.41
CA SER A 36 -0.65 30.32 6.01
C SER A 36 -1.54 30.56 7.23
N PRO A 37 -2.68 31.26 7.09
CA PRO A 37 -3.63 31.44 8.18
C PRO A 37 -4.15 30.12 8.78
N GLY A 38 -4.20 29.04 7.99
CA GLY A 38 -4.75 27.75 8.41
C GLY A 38 -3.73 26.77 9.00
N THR A 39 -2.43 26.97 8.78
CA THR A 39 -1.39 26.04 9.26
C THR A 39 -0.37 26.68 10.18
N GLY A 40 -0.23 28.01 10.17
CA GLY A 40 0.87 28.70 10.85
C GLY A 40 2.10 28.83 9.95
N ALA A 41 3.26 29.10 10.57
CA ALA A 41 4.53 29.28 9.86
C ALA A 41 5.46 28.09 10.11
N TRP A 42 5.87 27.41 9.03
CA TRP A 42 6.72 26.23 9.09
C TRP A 42 7.82 26.29 8.04
N ASP A 43 8.99 25.79 8.42
CA ASP A 43 10.12 25.65 7.53
C ASP A 43 10.03 24.38 6.69
N VAL A 44 10.49 24.47 5.45
CA VAL A 44 10.68 23.33 4.55
C VAL A 44 12.07 23.48 3.96
N SER A 45 12.88 22.43 4.05
CA SER A 45 14.30 22.50 3.71
C SER A 45 14.75 21.32 2.83
N GLY A 46 15.99 21.42 2.31
CA GLY A 46 16.68 20.30 1.66
C GLY A 46 15.85 19.54 0.60
N SER A 47 15.85 18.21 0.71
CA SER A 47 15.18 17.32 -0.24
C SER A 47 13.65 17.39 -0.15
N PHE A 48 13.09 17.68 1.04
CA PHE A 48 11.66 17.90 1.21
C PHE A 48 11.19 19.13 0.45
N LEU A 49 11.92 20.24 0.51
CA LEU A 49 11.62 21.44 -0.27
C LEU A 49 11.68 21.16 -1.77
N GLY A 50 12.67 20.38 -2.21
CA GLY A 50 12.80 19.96 -3.61
C GLY A 50 11.60 19.15 -4.10
N LEU A 51 11.23 18.11 -3.36
CA LEU A 51 10.07 17.28 -3.69
C LEU A 51 8.77 18.10 -3.65
N TRP A 52 8.52 18.85 -2.57
CA TRP A 52 7.31 19.64 -2.42
C TRP A 52 7.13 20.65 -3.56
N ARG A 53 8.22 21.31 -3.98
CA ARG A 53 8.22 22.20 -5.17
C ARG A 53 7.88 21.45 -6.45
N SER A 54 8.44 20.26 -6.66
CA SER A 54 8.13 19.43 -7.83
C SER A 54 6.65 18.99 -7.88
N LYS A 55 5.95 19.00 -6.73
CA LYS A 55 4.53 18.66 -6.61
C LYS A 55 3.61 19.87 -6.62
N GLY A 56 4.11 21.06 -6.94
CA GLY A 56 3.32 22.30 -7.04
C GLY A 56 3.32 23.15 -5.77
N SER A 57 4.18 22.86 -4.78
CA SER A 57 4.28 23.62 -3.53
C SER A 57 2.90 23.76 -2.85
N GLU A 58 2.54 24.96 -2.39
CA GLU A 58 1.29 25.24 -1.68
C GLU A 58 0.03 25.12 -2.53
N THR A 59 0.15 25.15 -3.86
CA THR A 59 -0.97 24.98 -4.79
C THR A 59 -1.14 23.53 -5.25
N GLY A 60 -0.16 22.68 -4.95
CA GLY A 60 -0.19 21.25 -5.19
C GLY A 60 -1.05 20.48 -4.17
N PHE A 61 -1.20 19.17 -4.39
CA PHE A 61 -2.03 18.31 -3.55
C PHE A 61 -1.56 18.22 -2.09
N LEU A 62 -0.27 18.48 -1.81
CA LEU A 62 0.26 18.51 -0.46
C LEU A 62 -0.23 19.74 0.32
N GLY A 63 -0.42 20.88 -0.35
CA GLY A 63 -0.75 22.15 0.29
C GLY A 63 0.38 22.68 1.17
N TYR A 64 0.04 23.47 2.18
CA TYR A 64 1.01 24.04 3.11
C TYR A 64 1.53 23.01 4.12
N PRO A 65 2.80 23.15 4.59
CA PRO A 65 3.29 22.41 5.74
C PRO A 65 2.48 22.71 7.00
N ARG A 66 2.36 21.72 7.88
CA ARG A 66 1.68 21.76 9.19
C ARG A 66 2.61 21.44 10.37
N SER A 67 3.84 21.02 10.09
CA SER A 67 4.88 20.80 11.06
C SER A 67 6.23 21.23 10.49
N GLY A 68 7.25 21.36 11.34
CA GLY A 68 8.64 21.29 10.90
C GLY A 68 9.02 19.84 10.59
N GLU A 69 10.26 19.64 10.14
CA GLU A 69 10.83 18.30 9.98
C GLU A 69 11.02 17.62 11.35
N VAL A 70 10.41 16.45 11.52
CA VAL A 70 10.52 15.63 12.73
C VAL A 70 11.45 14.47 12.48
N TRP A 71 12.54 14.42 13.24
CA TRP A 71 13.45 13.28 13.27
C TRP A 71 12.97 12.27 14.29
N THR A 72 12.76 11.05 13.83
CA THR A 72 12.26 9.95 14.66
C THR A 72 13.36 8.92 14.92
N ASN A 73 13.19 8.14 15.98
CA ASN A 73 14.12 7.06 16.29
C ASN A 73 14.16 6.05 15.13
N GLY A 74 15.36 5.63 14.72
CA GLY A 74 15.55 4.76 13.56
C GLY A 74 15.86 5.49 12.24
N GLY A 75 16.16 6.79 12.30
CA GLY A 75 16.71 7.56 11.19
C GLY A 75 15.70 7.84 10.08
N VAL A 76 14.44 8.07 10.46
CA VAL A 76 13.37 8.52 9.56
C VAL A 76 13.06 9.98 9.88
N VAL A 77 12.96 10.78 8.83
CA VAL A 77 12.51 12.16 8.86
C VAL A 77 11.12 12.20 8.27
N GLN A 78 10.20 12.89 8.94
CA GLN A 78 8.84 13.12 8.46
C GLN A 78 8.49 14.59 8.55
N GLN A 79 7.69 15.08 7.61
CA GLN A 79 7.04 16.38 7.71
C GLN A 79 5.59 16.29 7.24
N ASP A 80 4.69 16.87 8.04
CA ASP A 80 3.26 16.82 7.78
C ASP A 80 2.81 18.01 6.92
N TYR A 81 1.94 17.73 5.97
CA TYR A 81 1.30 18.74 5.12
C TYR A 81 -0.23 18.60 5.21
N GLN A 82 -0.94 19.58 4.65
CA GLN A 82 -2.41 19.60 4.65
C GLN A 82 -2.99 18.35 3.97
N GLY A 83 -2.50 18.00 2.77
CA GLY A 83 -3.03 16.91 1.96
C GLY A 83 -2.21 15.62 1.95
N GLY A 84 -1.06 15.60 2.61
CA GLY A 84 -0.16 14.44 2.63
C GLY A 84 0.95 14.60 3.65
N ASP A 85 1.85 13.63 3.69
CA ASP A 85 3.06 13.64 4.51
C ASP A 85 4.27 13.31 3.63
N LEU A 86 5.42 13.89 3.94
CA LEU A 86 6.70 13.56 3.31
C LEU A 86 7.56 12.75 4.26
N TYR A 87 8.20 11.72 3.73
CA TYR A 87 9.07 10.80 4.46
C TYR A 87 10.43 10.67 3.77
N TRP A 88 11.48 10.57 4.57
CA TRP A 88 12.83 10.24 4.10
C TRP A 88 13.59 9.44 5.14
N SER A 89 14.47 8.55 4.68
CA SER A 89 15.46 7.90 5.53
C SER A 89 16.77 7.73 4.78
N TYR A 90 17.87 7.59 5.53
CA TYR A 90 19.16 7.18 4.95
C TYR A 90 19.04 5.83 4.19
N ARG A 91 18.09 4.96 4.58
CA ARG A 91 17.79 3.70 3.89
C ARG A 91 17.21 3.90 2.48
N THR A 92 16.52 5.02 2.25
CA THR A 92 15.93 5.38 0.95
C THR A 92 16.71 6.51 0.27
N ALA A 93 17.95 6.77 0.69
CA ALA A 93 18.73 7.93 0.21
C ALA A 93 18.90 7.94 -1.32
N GLY A 94 18.95 6.77 -1.97
CA GLY A 94 19.06 6.64 -3.42
C GLY A 94 17.82 7.06 -4.22
N SER A 95 16.62 6.96 -3.64
CA SER A 95 15.36 7.39 -4.28
C SER A 95 14.84 8.74 -3.79
N GLY A 96 15.44 9.29 -2.73
CA GLY A 96 15.04 10.57 -2.16
C GLY A 96 13.81 10.45 -1.26
N PRO A 97 13.16 11.59 -0.94
CA PRO A 97 11.96 11.60 -0.11
C PRO A 97 10.73 11.10 -0.90
N HIS A 98 9.73 10.58 -0.19
CA HIS A 98 8.47 10.10 -0.76
C HIS A 98 7.28 10.75 -0.10
N SER A 99 6.25 11.04 -0.90
CA SER A 99 4.97 11.52 -0.39
C SER A 99 4.00 10.37 -0.17
N VAL A 100 3.20 10.44 0.89
CA VAL A 100 2.02 9.57 1.08
C VAL A 100 0.81 10.48 1.27
N SER A 101 -0.22 10.32 0.43
CA SER A 101 -1.31 11.30 0.34
C SER A 101 -2.69 10.66 0.24
N GLY A 102 -3.74 11.48 0.38
CA GLY A 102 -5.12 11.06 0.14
C GLY A 102 -5.52 9.77 0.85
N ALA A 103 -6.06 8.81 0.09
CA ALA A 103 -6.52 7.52 0.63
C ALA A 103 -5.37 6.66 1.15
N PHE A 104 -4.18 6.73 0.55
CA PHE A 104 -3.00 6.02 1.05
C PHE A 104 -2.53 6.56 2.39
N ARG A 105 -2.58 7.88 2.61
CA ARG A 105 -2.23 8.47 3.89
C ARG A 105 -3.05 7.89 5.03
N ARG A 106 -4.36 7.78 4.84
CA ARG A 106 -5.27 7.21 5.86
C ARG A 106 -4.96 5.73 6.11
N LEU A 107 -4.89 4.94 5.05
CA LEU A 107 -4.55 3.51 5.15
C LEU A 107 -3.19 3.31 5.86
N TYR A 108 -2.19 4.09 5.48
CA TYR A 108 -0.83 3.98 6.01
C TYR A 108 -0.80 4.32 7.50
N ALA A 109 -1.48 5.40 7.91
CA ALA A 109 -1.62 5.76 9.32
C ALA A 109 -2.37 4.68 10.12
N ASP A 110 -3.48 4.15 9.59
CA ASP A 110 -4.28 3.09 10.21
C ASP A 110 -3.46 1.79 10.41
N GLN A 111 -2.42 1.57 9.59
CA GLN A 111 -1.51 0.43 9.70
C GLN A 111 -0.22 0.70 10.47
N GLY A 112 -0.09 1.86 11.12
CA GLY A 112 1.06 2.20 11.97
C GLY A 112 2.18 2.97 11.28
N GLY A 113 1.97 3.43 10.03
CA GLY A 113 2.90 4.24 9.28
C GLY A 113 4.27 3.57 9.07
N VAL A 114 5.34 4.35 9.24
CA VAL A 114 6.73 3.90 9.01
C VAL A 114 7.20 2.77 9.93
N TYR A 115 6.52 2.58 11.06
CA TYR A 115 6.79 1.49 12.01
C TYR A 115 5.75 0.36 11.93
N GLY A 116 4.80 0.51 11.01
CA GLY A 116 3.72 -0.42 10.76
C GLY A 116 4.11 -1.57 9.84
N ARG A 117 3.08 -2.32 9.43
CA ARG A 117 3.25 -3.49 8.54
C ARG A 117 3.84 -3.15 7.18
N LEU A 118 3.67 -1.92 6.70
CA LEU A 118 4.16 -1.49 5.39
C LEU A 118 5.63 -1.02 5.41
N GLY A 119 6.10 -0.44 6.52
CA GLY A 119 7.41 0.22 6.59
C GLY A 119 7.47 1.49 5.74
N LEU A 120 8.67 1.97 5.41
CA LEU A 120 8.86 3.23 4.67
C LEU A 120 8.27 3.18 3.25
N PRO A 121 7.70 4.29 2.73
CA PRO A 121 7.42 4.44 1.32
C PRO A 121 8.73 4.48 0.52
N LEU A 122 8.77 3.73 -0.58
CA LEU A 122 9.96 3.56 -1.44
C LEU A 122 9.82 4.23 -2.82
N THR A 123 8.60 4.63 -3.18
CA THR A 123 8.30 5.30 -4.44
C THR A 123 7.34 6.47 -4.21
N GLN A 124 7.22 7.37 -5.17
CA GLN A 124 6.01 8.18 -5.29
C GLN A 124 4.83 7.28 -5.68
N GLU A 125 3.61 7.79 -5.61
CA GLU A 125 2.43 7.11 -6.17
C GLU A 125 2.62 6.89 -7.69
N ILE A 126 2.37 5.66 -8.15
CA ILE A 126 2.58 5.19 -9.52
C ILE A 126 1.23 4.84 -10.14
N SER A 127 0.93 5.42 -11.30
CA SER A 127 -0.24 5.04 -12.09
C SER A 127 -0.14 3.59 -12.58
N GLY A 128 -1.17 2.81 -12.28
CA GLY A 128 -1.34 1.42 -12.68
C GLY A 128 -2.35 1.25 -13.82
N VAL A 129 -2.79 0.02 -14.03
CA VAL A 129 -3.83 -0.32 -15.03
C VAL A 129 -5.21 0.11 -14.58
N ASN A 130 -6.13 0.36 -15.52
CA ASN A 130 -7.52 0.71 -15.24
C ASN A 130 -7.69 1.90 -14.29
N CYS A 131 -6.85 2.92 -14.45
CA CYS A 131 -6.81 4.12 -13.61
C CYS A 131 -6.55 3.83 -12.12
N GLY A 132 -6.03 2.66 -11.78
CA GLY A 132 -5.55 2.40 -10.43
C GLY A 132 -4.23 3.10 -10.17
N VAL A 133 -3.87 3.18 -8.90
CA VAL A 133 -2.63 3.77 -8.40
C VAL A 133 -2.04 2.78 -7.41
N HIS A 134 -0.72 2.66 -7.37
CA HIS A 134 -0.04 1.90 -6.33
C HIS A 134 1.20 2.62 -5.82
N GLN A 135 1.64 2.24 -4.62
CA GLN A 135 2.87 2.75 -4.04
C GLN A 135 3.61 1.64 -3.32
N ASN A 136 4.91 1.52 -3.61
CA ASN A 136 5.75 0.50 -3.02
C ASN A 136 6.26 0.95 -1.66
N HIS A 137 6.27 0.02 -0.71
CA HIS A 137 6.77 0.20 0.65
C HIS A 137 7.80 -0.89 0.98
N GLU A 138 8.56 -0.75 2.07
CA GLU A 138 9.59 -1.72 2.49
C GLU A 138 9.06 -3.16 2.60
N HIS A 139 7.81 -3.33 3.02
CA HIS A 139 7.24 -4.64 3.35
C HIS A 139 5.90 -4.93 2.66
N GLY A 140 5.53 -4.10 1.68
CA GLY A 140 4.26 -4.27 0.96
C GLY A 140 4.04 -3.25 -0.14
N VAL A 141 2.84 -3.30 -0.71
CA VAL A 141 2.39 -2.35 -1.74
C VAL A 141 0.98 -1.90 -1.38
N THR A 142 0.73 -0.60 -1.43
CA THR A 142 -0.63 -0.05 -1.33
C THR A 142 -1.19 0.13 -2.73
N TYR A 143 -2.47 -0.17 -2.91
CA TYR A 143 -3.21 -0.10 -4.15
C TYR A 143 -4.49 0.69 -3.96
N TRP A 144 -4.87 1.47 -4.95
CA TRP A 144 -6.12 2.22 -4.95
C TRP A 144 -6.76 2.18 -6.34
N THR A 145 -8.09 2.05 -6.36
CA THR A 145 -8.90 2.40 -7.52
C THR A 145 -10.15 3.12 -7.02
N ALA A 146 -10.86 3.82 -7.91
CA ALA A 146 -12.15 4.42 -7.56
C ALA A 146 -13.20 3.39 -7.11
N ALA A 147 -13.11 2.14 -7.60
CA ALA A 147 -14.06 1.08 -7.28
C ALA A 147 -13.74 0.34 -5.97
N THR A 148 -12.45 0.18 -5.66
CA THR A 148 -12.00 -0.64 -4.52
C THR A 148 -11.64 0.20 -3.30
N GLY A 149 -11.26 1.47 -3.47
CA GLY A 149 -10.59 2.22 -2.40
C GLY A 149 -9.16 1.72 -2.16
N ALA A 150 -8.56 2.17 -1.06
CA ALA A 150 -7.16 1.91 -0.74
C ALA A 150 -6.98 0.61 0.08
N HIS A 151 -6.17 -0.30 -0.42
CA HIS A 151 -5.81 -1.57 0.25
C HIS A 151 -4.32 -1.87 0.15
N SER A 152 -3.77 -2.56 1.15
CA SER A 152 -2.39 -3.02 1.12
C SER A 152 -2.30 -4.52 0.87
N VAL A 153 -1.24 -4.95 0.19
CA VAL A 153 -0.83 -6.36 0.15
C VAL A 153 0.54 -6.47 0.81
N THR A 154 0.64 -7.30 1.85
CA THR A 154 1.84 -7.44 2.70
C THR A 154 2.20 -8.91 2.94
N GLY A 155 3.33 -9.14 3.61
CA GLY A 155 3.68 -10.46 4.17
C GLY A 155 3.64 -11.60 3.16
N SER A 156 3.05 -12.74 3.56
CA SER A 156 2.96 -13.94 2.72
C SER A 156 2.11 -13.77 1.46
N PHE A 157 1.15 -12.82 1.45
CA PHE A 157 0.35 -12.53 0.26
C PHE A 157 1.11 -11.74 -0.79
N LEU A 158 2.10 -10.92 -0.41
CA LEU A 158 2.85 -10.10 -1.36
C LEU A 158 3.56 -10.92 -2.43
N GLY A 159 4.29 -11.97 -2.00
CA GLY A 159 4.99 -12.86 -2.94
C GLY A 159 4.02 -13.61 -3.85
N LEU A 160 2.93 -14.13 -3.27
CA LEU A 160 1.91 -14.85 -4.02
C LEU A 160 1.19 -13.97 -5.05
N TYR A 161 0.91 -12.71 -4.69
CA TYR A 161 0.29 -11.74 -5.58
C TYR A 161 1.19 -11.41 -6.77
N ARG A 162 2.48 -11.19 -6.51
CA ARG A 162 3.50 -11.03 -7.56
C ARG A 162 3.52 -12.21 -8.50
N ASP A 163 3.59 -13.41 -7.96
CA ASP A 163 3.74 -14.64 -8.75
C ASP A 163 2.46 -14.93 -9.58
N ASN A 164 1.33 -14.31 -9.20
CA ASN A 164 0.07 -14.33 -9.95
C ASN A 164 -0.12 -13.11 -10.88
N GLY A 165 0.91 -12.29 -11.10
CA GLY A 165 0.88 -11.18 -12.05
C GLY A 165 0.34 -9.86 -11.50
N TRP A 166 0.30 -9.69 -10.18
CA TRP A 166 -0.17 -8.49 -9.50
C TRP A 166 -1.59 -8.07 -9.93
N GLU A 167 -1.87 -6.77 -9.99
CA GLU A 167 -3.16 -6.22 -10.39
C GLU A 167 -3.51 -6.47 -11.87
N ARG A 168 -2.52 -6.91 -12.66
CA ARG A 168 -2.70 -7.30 -14.07
C ARG A 168 -3.09 -8.77 -14.23
N GLY A 169 -2.92 -9.55 -13.17
CA GLY A 169 -3.23 -10.97 -13.13
C GLY A 169 -4.72 -11.27 -12.99
N ARG A 170 -5.04 -12.57 -12.88
CA ARG A 170 -6.43 -13.06 -12.73
C ARG A 170 -7.12 -12.54 -11.47
N LEU A 171 -6.35 -12.16 -10.45
CA LEU A 171 -6.88 -11.62 -9.20
C LEU A 171 -7.39 -10.18 -9.32
N GLY A 172 -6.77 -9.35 -10.17
CA GLY A 172 -7.04 -7.92 -10.19
C GLY A 172 -6.71 -7.24 -8.86
N TYR A 173 -7.30 -6.07 -8.61
CA TYR A 173 -7.03 -5.28 -7.41
C TYR A 173 -7.59 -5.91 -6.12
N PRO A 174 -6.94 -5.69 -4.96
CA PRO A 174 -7.48 -6.06 -3.65
C PRO A 174 -8.79 -5.31 -3.34
N LEU A 175 -9.73 -6.02 -2.70
CA LEU A 175 -11.05 -5.52 -2.25
C LEU A 175 -11.14 -5.35 -0.73
N THR A 176 -10.23 -5.96 0.02
CA THR A 176 -10.19 -5.89 1.49
C THR A 176 -8.77 -5.72 1.98
N GLN A 177 -8.61 -5.36 3.26
CA GLN A 177 -7.36 -5.69 3.96
C GLN A 177 -7.29 -7.20 4.20
N GLU A 178 -6.17 -7.66 4.74
CA GLU A 178 -6.07 -8.99 5.35
C GLU A 178 -7.09 -9.11 6.51
N LEU A 179 -7.97 -10.10 6.45
CA LEU A 179 -8.97 -10.38 7.48
C LEU A 179 -8.66 -11.71 8.16
N ALA A 180 -8.65 -11.71 9.50
CA ALA A 180 -8.52 -12.92 10.29
C ALA A 180 -9.81 -13.77 10.19
N ILE A 181 -9.63 -15.08 10.05
CA ILE A 181 -10.69 -16.08 9.96
C ILE A 181 -10.36 -17.24 10.93
N ARG A 182 -11.18 -18.30 10.95
CA ARG A 182 -11.09 -19.38 11.96
C ARG A 182 -9.68 -19.98 12.09
N ASP A 183 -9.38 -20.51 13.27
CA ASP A 183 -8.15 -21.29 13.52
C ASP A 183 -6.83 -20.59 13.14
N GLY A 184 -6.81 -19.25 13.27
CA GLY A 184 -5.64 -18.42 12.96
C GLY A 184 -5.38 -18.25 11.46
N GLY A 185 -6.34 -18.60 10.62
CA GLY A 185 -6.28 -18.31 9.19
C GLY A 185 -6.44 -16.83 8.90
N VAL A 186 -5.97 -16.42 7.73
CA VAL A 186 -6.13 -15.07 7.19
C VAL A 186 -6.56 -15.21 5.74
N HIS A 187 -7.46 -14.34 5.27
CA HIS A 187 -7.74 -14.21 3.85
C HIS A 187 -7.74 -12.75 3.40
N GLN A 188 -7.62 -12.54 2.10
CA GLN A 188 -7.80 -11.25 1.47
C GLN A 188 -8.55 -11.43 0.16
N ASN A 189 -9.60 -10.63 -0.03
CA ASN A 189 -10.42 -10.69 -1.23
C ASN A 189 -9.83 -9.78 -2.31
N TYR A 190 -9.94 -10.24 -3.54
CA TYR A 190 -9.52 -9.55 -4.76
C TYR A 190 -10.66 -9.59 -5.78
N GLN A 191 -10.60 -8.74 -6.80
CA GLN A 191 -11.65 -8.65 -7.83
C GLN A 191 -11.99 -9.99 -8.49
N GLY A 192 -10.99 -10.84 -8.71
CA GLY A 192 -11.13 -12.14 -9.39
C GLY A 192 -10.92 -13.36 -8.51
N GLY A 193 -10.78 -13.21 -7.20
CA GLY A 193 -10.57 -14.35 -6.30
C GLY A 193 -10.18 -13.99 -4.88
N VAL A 194 -9.64 -14.96 -4.16
CA VAL A 194 -9.28 -14.84 -2.75
C VAL A 194 -7.93 -15.49 -2.51
N MET A 195 -7.09 -14.84 -1.69
CA MET A 195 -5.92 -15.49 -1.10
C MET A 195 -6.24 -15.94 0.31
N TYR A 196 -5.86 -17.17 0.65
CA TYR A 196 -5.93 -17.73 1.99
C TYR A 196 -4.53 -18.01 2.51
N TRP A 197 -4.32 -17.85 3.81
CA TRP A 197 -3.12 -18.26 4.51
C TRP A 197 -3.47 -18.91 5.84
N THR A 198 -2.75 -19.97 6.19
CA THR A 198 -2.64 -20.46 7.57
C THR A 198 -1.18 -20.84 7.85
N ALA A 199 -0.82 -20.96 9.13
CA ALA A 199 0.51 -21.44 9.50
C ALA A 199 0.79 -22.87 8.98
N GLY A 200 -0.24 -23.72 8.86
CA GLY A 200 -0.11 -25.10 8.42
C GLY A 200 -0.08 -25.30 6.91
N THR A 201 -0.74 -24.43 6.15
CA THR A 201 -0.89 -24.59 4.68
C THR A 201 -0.06 -23.60 3.88
N GLY A 202 0.35 -22.46 4.44
CA GLY A 202 0.93 -21.36 3.69
C GLY A 202 -0.12 -20.59 2.88
N ALA A 203 0.34 -19.69 2.00
CA ALA A 203 -0.55 -18.84 1.21
C ALA A 203 -0.95 -19.51 -0.13
N HIS A 204 -2.25 -19.51 -0.45
CA HIS A 204 -2.79 -20.09 -1.69
C HIS A 204 -3.87 -19.20 -2.31
N VAL A 205 -3.93 -19.19 -3.65
CA VAL A 205 -4.92 -18.45 -4.43
C VAL A 205 -6.03 -19.39 -4.88
N LEU A 206 -7.28 -18.96 -4.70
CA LEU A 206 -8.45 -19.57 -5.33
C LEU A 206 -9.15 -18.54 -6.22
N THR A 207 -9.46 -18.93 -7.47
CA THR A 207 -10.17 -18.08 -8.45
C THR A 207 -11.23 -18.89 -9.19
N GLY A 208 -12.20 -18.21 -9.79
CA GLY A 208 -13.19 -18.79 -10.71
C GLY A 208 -13.92 -20.02 -10.15
N ALA A 209 -14.12 -21.02 -11.00
CA ALA A 209 -14.97 -22.18 -10.69
C ALA A 209 -14.48 -23.01 -9.49
N VAL A 210 -13.19 -23.04 -9.19
CA VAL A 210 -12.69 -23.68 -7.95
C VAL A 210 -13.17 -22.93 -6.72
N LEU A 211 -13.11 -21.59 -6.74
CA LEU A 211 -13.60 -20.75 -5.65
C LEU A 211 -15.13 -20.87 -5.50
N ASP A 212 -15.87 -20.94 -6.61
CA ASP A 212 -17.33 -21.13 -6.60
C ASP A 212 -17.71 -22.50 -6.02
N ALA A 213 -17.00 -23.56 -6.41
CA ALA A 213 -17.20 -24.89 -5.84
C ALA A 213 -16.89 -24.92 -4.34
N TYR A 214 -15.78 -24.29 -3.92
CA TYR A 214 -15.40 -24.16 -2.51
C TYR A 214 -16.45 -23.38 -1.70
N ALA A 215 -17.00 -22.30 -2.29
CA ALA A 215 -18.10 -21.53 -1.72
C ALA A 215 -19.34 -22.39 -1.49
N SER A 216 -19.72 -23.21 -2.48
CA SER A 216 -20.94 -24.02 -2.41
C SER A 216 -20.93 -25.08 -1.31
N VAL A 217 -19.74 -25.44 -0.81
CA VAL A 217 -19.58 -26.37 0.32
C VAL A 217 -19.19 -25.67 1.64
N GLY A 218 -19.27 -24.34 1.70
CA GLY A 218 -19.11 -23.58 2.95
C GLY A 218 -17.71 -23.00 3.20
N TYR A 219 -16.89 -22.85 2.16
CA TYR A 219 -15.52 -22.32 2.25
C TYR A 219 -14.69 -23.06 3.30
N GLU A 220 -13.90 -22.32 4.09
CA GLU A 220 -13.06 -22.92 5.13
C GLU A 220 -13.91 -23.54 6.22
N ASN A 221 -15.14 -23.07 6.48
CA ASN A 221 -16.02 -23.70 7.47
C ASN A 221 -16.63 -25.02 6.97
N GLY A 222 -16.43 -25.34 5.69
CA GLY A 222 -16.90 -26.53 5.02
C GLY A 222 -16.02 -27.77 5.25
N PRO A 223 -16.40 -28.91 4.64
CA PRO A 223 -15.75 -30.20 4.85
C PRO A 223 -14.32 -30.26 4.28
N LEU A 224 -13.94 -29.32 3.39
CA LEU A 224 -12.63 -29.32 2.75
C LEU A 224 -11.52 -28.71 3.62
N GLY A 225 -11.86 -27.80 4.54
CA GLY A 225 -10.88 -26.98 5.24
C GLY A 225 -10.14 -26.02 4.30
N TYR A 226 -8.95 -25.56 4.71
CA TYR A 226 -8.15 -24.60 3.94
C TYR A 226 -7.50 -25.19 2.68
N PRO A 227 -7.25 -24.37 1.64
CA PRO A 227 -6.46 -24.81 0.49
C PRO A 227 -5.02 -25.12 0.91
N THR A 228 -4.47 -26.17 0.31
CA THR A 228 -3.07 -26.61 0.45
C THR A 228 -2.27 -26.49 -0.84
N SER A 229 -2.94 -26.13 -1.95
CA SER A 229 -2.34 -25.75 -3.22
C SER A 229 -3.14 -24.63 -3.89
N GLY A 230 -2.53 -23.97 -4.89
CA GLY A 230 -3.29 -23.31 -5.95
C GLY A 230 -3.83 -24.34 -6.97
N GLU A 231 -4.53 -23.86 -8.00
CA GLU A 231 -4.97 -24.71 -9.11
C GLU A 231 -3.77 -25.18 -9.95
N TYR A 232 -3.67 -26.49 -10.18
CA TYR A 232 -2.60 -27.10 -10.97
C TYR A 232 -3.16 -28.10 -11.99
N PRO A 233 -2.47 -28.29 -13.15
CA PRO A 233 -2.92 -29.22 -14.16
C PRO A 233 -2.76 -30.69 -13.72
N VAL A 234 -3.72 -31.52 -14.11
CA VAL A 234 -3.68 -32.99 -14.00
C VAL A 234 -4.00 -33.63 -15.35
N ALA A 235 -3.78 -34.93 -15.49
CA ALA A 235 -4.16 -35.63 -16.72
C ALA A 235 -5.67 -35.46 -16.98
N GLY A 236 -6.02 -34.83 -18.10
CA GLY A 236 -7.41 -34.60 -18.49
C GLY A 236 -8.12 -33.44 -17.77
N GLY A 237 -7.42 -32.61 -16.99
CA GLY A 237 -8.09 -31.55 -16.23
C GLY A 237 -7.24 -30.67 -15.33
N THR A 238 -7.86 -30.05 -14.33
CA THR A 238 -7.21 -29.25 -13.29
C THR A 238 -7.66 -29.68 -11.90
N ARG A 239 -6.83 -29.42 -10.89
CA ARG A 239 -7.11 -29.79 -9.51
C ARG A 239 -6.53 -28.78 -8.53
N THR A 240 -7.19 -28.67 -7.40
CA THR A 240 -6.76 -27.90 -6.23
C THR A 240 -6.92 -28.80 -5.00
N ASP A 241 -5.89 -28.88 -4.18
CA ASP A 241 -5.91 -29.65 -2.95
C ASP A 241 -6.29 -28.77 -1.75
N PHE A 242 -7.01 -29.38 -0.82
CA PHE A 242 -7.44 -28.80 0.46
C PHE A 242 -7.03 -29.74 1.59
N GLN A 243 -7.12 -29.27 2.84
CA GLN A 243 -6.76 -30.06 4.02
C GLN A 243 -7.45 -31.43 4.08
N HIS A 244 -8.71 -31.49 3.64
CA HIS A 244 -9.58 -32.67 3.80
C HIS A 244 -10.25 -33.08 2.50
N GLY A 245 -9.66 -32.76 1.34
CA GLY A 245 -10.21 -33.17 0.05
C GLY A 245 -9.63 -32.37 -1.10
N ARG A 246 -10.31 -32.41 -2.24
CA ARG A 246 -9.86 -31.77 -3.47
C ARG A 246 -11.05 -31.19 -4.23
N ILE A 247 -10.78 -30.16 -5.01
CA ILE A 247 -11.70 -29.68 -6.05
C ILE A 247 -10.98 -29.83 -7.38
N GLY A 248 -11.61 -30.50 -8.34
CA GLY A 248 -11.03 -30.69 -9.65
C GLY A 248 -12.08 -30.65 -10.75
N TRP A 249 -11.62 -30.34 -11.95
CA TRP A 249 -12.38 -30.53 -13.18
C TRP A 249 -11.64 -31.55 -14.02
N THR A 250 -12.36 -32.50 -14.59
CA THR A 250 -11.85 -33.40 -15.63
C THR A 250 -12.75 -33.36 -16.86
N ARG A 251 -12.21 -33.70 -18.03
CA ARG A 251 -13.01 -33.86 -19.25
C ARG A 251 -14.16 -34.86 -19.10
N GLU A 252 -14.00 -35.86 -18.23
CA GLU A 252 -15.02 -36.87 -17.98
C GLU A 252 -16.17 -36.32 -17.13
N GLU A 253 -15.86 -35.49 -16.13
CA GLU A 253 -16.87 -34.88 -15.26
C GLU A 253 -17.58 -33.71 -15.94
N GLY A 254 -16.89 -32.98 -16.82
CA GLY A 254 -17.43 -31.80 -17.52
C GLY A 254 -17.75 -30.61 -16.61
N THR A 255 -17.66 -30.77 -15.30
CA THR A 255 -17.87 -29.76 -14.25
C THR A 255 -16.86 -29.93 -13.12
N PHE A 256 -16.67 -28.91 -12.30
CA PHE A 256 -15.86 -29.04 -11.08
C PHE A 256 -16.61 -29.87 -10.04
N VAL A 257 -15.92 -30.82 -9.42
CA VAL A 257 -16.45 -31.70 -8.37
C VAL A 257 -15.60 -31.66 -7.12
N VAL A 258 -16.25 -31.87 -5.98
CA VAL A 258 -15.62 -32.01 -4.67
C VAL A 258 -15.31 -33.48 -4.43
N LEU A 259 -14.02 -33.79 -4.23
CA LEU A 259 -13.52 -35.15 -4.06
C LEU A 259 -13.00 -35.36 -2.63
N PRO A 260 -13.22 -36.54 -2.04
CA PRO A 260 -12.64 -36.89 -0.74
C PRO A 260 -11.11 -36.96 -0.81
N PRO A 261 -10.42 -36.94 0.35
CA PRO A 261 -8.98 -37.15 0.38
C PRO A 261 -8.64 -38.56 -0.14
N PRO A 262 -7.43 -38.77 -0.69
CA PRO A 262 -7.00 -40.11 -1.08
C PRO A 262 -7.04 -41.06 0.13
N ALA A 263 -7.50 -42.29 -0.10
CA ALA A 263 -7.52 -43.36 0.88
C ALA A 263 -6.10 -43.77 1.32
#